data_AF-A0A433D9A6-F1
#
_entry.id   AF-A0A433D9A6-F1
#
_cell.length_a   1.000
_cell.length_b   1.000
_cell.length_c   1.000
_cell.angle_alpha   90.00
_cell.angle_beta   90.00
_cell.angle_gamma   90.00
#
_symmetry.space_group_name_H-M   'P 1'
#
loop_
_entity.id
_entity.type
_entity.pdbx_description
1 polymer ?
#
loop_
_entity_poly.entity_id
_entity_poly.type
_entity_poly.pdbx_seq_one_letter_code
_entity_poly.pdbx_strand_id
1 'polypeptide(L)'
;MLSTSAWLPQWTPHSLAGNHFFYFRSGQGDDSKAWLPTDRQLVEKIEDSKFVVVDDDFQPTSKAYRDILERARELRIPVLTRSGIEAADRVFRASKETREVTSNLNSPEIVNVDEDQDDKERFRLTFAEHTIDAIGVNKKATEYLHHQILLRDPIVREFADKTSTINGRHSRVKIDQDPPRIAGTRWKLDDVLSDYLAEAYSFVNRRTCIRNWNEDEFNDDYGTSYDEDDFQPADAVFTALKPSRNF
;
A
#
# COMPACT_ATOMS: atom_id res chain seq x y z
N MET A 1 -9.80 23.67 -37.41
CA MET A 1 -8.46 23.30 -36.90
C MET A 1 -8.48 21.80 -36.66
N LEU A 2 -7.74 21.03 -37.46
CA LEU A 2 -7.72 19.57 -37.35
C LEU A 2 -6.95 19.17 -36.09
N SER A 3 -7.66 18.55 -35.16
CA SER A 3 -7.10 17.83 -34.02
C SER A 3 -5.99 16.91 -34.50
N THR A 4 -4.76 17.17 -34.06
CA THR A 4 -3.61 16.27 -34.21
C THR A 4 -3.90 15.02 -33.39
N SER A 5 -4.61 14.07 -34.00
CA SER A 5 -4.75 12.69 -33.56
C SER A 5 -3.38 12.19 -33.09
N ALA A 6 -3.32 11.63 -31.89
CA ALA A 6 -2.12 11.00 -31.34
C ALA A 6 -1.50 10.07 -32.39
N TRP A 7 -0.38 10.50 -33.00
CA TRP A 7 0.17 9.87 -34.21
C TRP A 7 0.94 8.58 -33.92
N LEU A 8 1.27 8.32 -32.65
CA LEU A 8 1.94 7.11 -32.23
C LEU A 8 0.94 6.16 -31.55
N PRO A 9 1.05 4.85 -31.80
CA PRO A 9 0.28 3.85 -31.05
C PRO A 9 0.44 4.08 -29.55
N GLN A 10 -0.66 3.97 -28.80
CA GLN A 10 -0.59 3.99 -27.35
C GLN A 10 0.26 2.81 -26.87
N TRP A 11 1.21 3.11 -25.97
CA TRP A 11 2.05 2.10 -25.34
C TRP A 11 1.76 2.10 -23.83
N THR A 12 1.92 0.94 -23.22
CA THR A 12 1.87 0.76 -21.77
C THR A 12 3.11 0.00 -21.31
N PRO A 13 3.55 0.12 -20.05
CA PRO A 13 4.64 -0.71 -19.55
C PRO A 13 4.43 -2.21 -19.80
N HIS A 14 3.17 -2.67 -19.72
CA HIS A 14 2.78 -4.05 -20.03
C HIS A 14 2.98 -4.43 -21.50
N SER A 15 2.78 -3.50 -22.45
CA SER A 15 3.03 -3.77 -23.87
C SER A 15 4.52 -3.82 -24.23
N LEU A 16 5.42 -3.47 -23.31
CA LEU A 16 6.88 -3.53 -23.51
C LEU A 16 7.51 -4.83 -22.99
N ALA A 17 6.84 -5.52 -22.05
CA ALA A 17 7.36 -6.73 -21.41
C ALA A 17 7.47 -7.89 -22.42
N GLY A 18 8.63 -8.56 -22.46
CA GLY A 18 8.86 -9.74 -23.31
C GLY A 18 8.94 -9.47 -24.82
N ASN A 19 8.91 -8.20 -25.24
CA ASN A 19 8.85 -7.82 -26.64
C ASN A 19 10.22 -7.41 -27.20
N HIS A 20 10.36 -7.57 -28.52
CA HIS A 20 11.53 -7.17 -29.29
C HIS A 20 11.53 -5.66 -29.53
N PHE A 21 12.70 -5.01 -29.45
CA PHE A 21 12.82 -3.58 -29.68
C PHE A 21 14.04 -3.22 -30.51
N PHE A 22 13.91 -2.17 -31.32
CA PHE A 22 15.01 -1.59 -32.07
C PHE A 22 15.54 -0.37 -31.31
N TYR A 23 16.85 -0.29 -31.13
CA TYR A 23 17.48 0.85 -30.45
C TYR A 23 18.21 1.73 -31.46
N PHE A 24 17.79 2.98 -31.54
CA PHE A 24 18.41 4.00 -32.36
C PHE A 24 19.28 4.89 -31.48
N ARG A 25 20.60 4.75 -31.65
CA ARG A 25 21.63 5.34 -30.80
C ARG A 25 22.16 6.65 -31.37
N SER A 26 22.36 7.64 -30.50
CA SER A 26 23.20 8.81 -30.75
C SER A 26 24.66 8.33 -30.74
N GLY A 27 25.39 8.50 -31.85
CA GLY A 27 26.63 7.78 -32.20
C GLY A 27 27.85 7.94 -31.28
N GLN A 28 27.69 8.28 -29.99
CA GLN A 28 28.78 8.54 -29.05
C GLN A 28 28.52 8.15 -27.58
N GLY A 29 27.47 7.37 -27.24
CA GLY A 29 27.18 6.99 -25.84
C GLY A 29 27.47 5.52 -25.53
N ASP A 30 28.25 5.23 -24.49
CA ASP A 30 28.60 3.92 -23.87
C ASP A 30 27.85 2.65 -24.39
N ASP A 31 28.59 1.61 -24.80
CA ASP A 31 28.07 0.32 -25.30
C ASP A 31 27.39 -0.53 -24.20
N SER A 32 27.26 0.01 -22.98
CA SER A 32 26.69 -0.71 -21.86
C SER A 32 25.20 -0.96 -22.08
N LYS A 33 24.88 -2.21 -22.44
CA LYS A 33 23.53 -2.80 -22.38
C LYS A 33 22.96 -2.84 -20.95
N ALA A 34 23.63 -2.24 -19.98
CA ALA A 34 23.30 -2.28 -18.55
C ALA A 34 21.95 -1.61 -18.24
N TRP A 35 21.50 -0.67 -19.07
CA TRP A 35 20.17 -0.05 -18.94
C TRP A 35 19.04 -0.92 -19.52
N LEU A 36 19.35 -1.97 -20.27
CA LEU A 36 18.36 -2.83 -20.87
C LEU A 36 17.71 -3.72 -19.79
N PRO A 37 16.38 -3.63 -19.60
CA PRO A 37 15.68 -4.54 -18.71
C PRO A 37 15.87 -5.99 -19.17
N THR A 38 16.08 -6.88 -18.20
CA THR A 38 16.51 -8.28 -18.37
C THR A 38 15.57 -9.13 -19.25
N ASP A 39 14.34 -8.66 -19.47
CA ASP A 39 13.26 -9.40 -20.14
C ASP A 39 12.97 -8.90 -21.58
N ARG A 40 13.88 -8.17 -22.22
CA ARG A 40 13.66 -7.55 -23.54
C ARG A 40 14.75 -7.91 -24.54
N GLN A 41 14.36 -8.15 -25.79
CA GLN A 41 15.29 -8.56 -26.84
C GLN A 41 15.56 -7.42 -27.83
N LEU A 42 16.83 -7.02 -27.94
CA LEU A 42 17.27 -6.05 -28.93
C LEU A 42 17.28 -6.71 -30.32
N VAL A 43 16.65 -6.06 -31.31
CA VAL A 43 16.69 -6.47 -32.71
C VAL A 43 17.49 -5.48 -33.56
N GLU A 44 18.12 -5.98 -34.61
CA GLU A 44 18.95 -5.19 -35.53
C GLU A 44 18.14 -4.37 -36.54
N LYS A 45 16.88 -4.76 -36.78
CA LYS A 45 16.01 -4.16 -37.78
C LYS A 45 14.75 -3.60 -37.13
N ILE A 46 14.32 -2.43 -37.58
CA ILE A 46 13.10 -1.79 -37.09
C ILE A 46 11.85 -2.62 -37.44
N GLU A 47 11.87 -3.35 -38.55
CA GLU A 47 10.77 -4.22 -38.99
C GLU A 47 10.49 -5.38 -38.03
N ASP A 48 11.52 -5.85 -37.32
CA ASP A 48 11.42 -6.95 -36.36
C ASP A 48 11.07 -6.45 -34.94
N SER A 49 10.88 -5.13 -34.78
CA SER A 49 10.63 -4.50 -33.50
C SER A 49 9.15 -4.28 -33.21
N LYS A 50 8.77 -4.34 -31.94
CA LYS A 50 7.45 -3.94 -31.44
C LYS A 50 7.41 -2.51 -30.93
N PHE A 51 8.58 -1.94 -30.65
CA PHE A 51 8.76 -0.53 -30.29
C PHE A 51 10.19 -0.10 -30.63
N VAL A 52 10.37 1.20 -30.84
CA VAL A 52 11.68 1.83 -31.08
C VAL A 52 12.10 2.58 -29.83
N VAL A 53 13.37 2.49 -29.48
CA VAL A 53 13.99 3.23 -28.39
C VAL A 53 14.96 4.23 -28.97
N VAL A 54 14.87 5.48 -28.52
CA VAL A 54 15.78 6.56 -28.90
C VAL A 54 16.44 7.14 -27.66
N ASP A 55 17.67 7.62 -27.79
CA ASP A 55 18.31 8.37 -26.71
C ASP A 55 17.59 9.70 -26.45
N ASP A 56 17.68 10.18 -25.21
CA ASP A 56 17.05 11.42 -24.78
C ASP A 56 17.71 12.69 -25.38
N ASP A 57 18.93 12.55 -25.93
CA ASP A 57 19.74 13.63 -26.49
C ASP A 57 19.46 13.93 -27.97
N PHE A 58 18.52 13.22 -28.61
CA PHE A 58 18.15 13.46 -30.00
C PHE A 58 17.47 14.81 -30.20
N GLN A 59 18.11 15.68 -30.98
CA GLN A 59 17.48 16.93 -31.42
C GLN A 59 16.35 16.63 -32.44
N PRO A 60 15.15 17.25 -32.30
CA PRO A 60 14.02 17.10 -33.23
C PRO A 60 14.33 17.51 -34.69
N THR A 61 15.44 18.22 -34.91
CA THR A 61 15.94 18.70 -36.20
C THR A 61 16.88 17.71 -36.88
N SER A 62 17.31 16.65 -36.21
CA SER A 62 18.18 15.63 -36.79
C SER A 62 17.49 14.90 -37.94
N LYS A 63 18.10 14.90 -39.13
CA LYS A 63 17.60 14.16 -40.30
C LYS A 63 17.43 12.67 -39.96
N ALA A 64 18.42 12.08 -39.29
CA ALA A 64 18.40 10.67 -38.93
C ALA A 64 17.25 10.33 -37.95
N TYR A 65 16.94 11.24 -37.02
CA TYR A 65 15.79 11.07 -36.12
C TYR A 65 14.45 11.19 -36.88
N ARG A 66 14.35 12.11 -37.85
CA ARG A 66 13.16 12.23 -38.72
C ARG A 66 12.95 10.98 -39.57
N ASP A 67 14.01 10.41 -40.13
CA ASP A 67 13.94 9.18 -40.92
C ASP A 67 13.40 8.01 -40.07
N ILE A 68 13.81 7.92 -38.80
CA ILE A 68 13.28 6.93 -37.85
C ILE A 68 11.81 7.19 -37.50
N LEU A 69 11.43 8.45 -37.26
CA LEU A 69 10.04 8.80 -36.98
C LEU A 69 9.11 8.48 -38.15
N GLU A 70 9.53 8.76 -39.38
CA GLU A 70 8.77 8.43 -40.58
C GLU A 70 8.61 6.92 -40.75
N ARG A 71 9.71 6.17 -40.59
CA ARG A 71 9.68 4.71 -40.71
C ARG A 71 8.86 4.03 -39.61
N ALA A 72 8.98 4.49 -38.37
CA ALA A 72 8.15 4.02 -37.27
C ALA A 72 6.66 4.33 -37.49
N ARG A 73 6.35 5.48 -38.11
CA ARG A 73 4.97 5.85 -38.48
C ARG A 73 4.40 4.94 -39.56
N GLU A 74 5.18 4.62 -40.60
CA GLU A 74 4.78 3.68 -41.65
C GLU A 74 4.49 2.29 -41.09
N LEU A 75 5.37 1.81 -40.20
CA LEU A 75 5.25 0.50 -39.55
C LEU A 75 4.25 0.49 -38.38
N ARG A 76 3.71 1.66 -37.98
CA ARG A 76 2.84 1.85 -36.81
C ARG A 76 3.47 1.29 -35.53
N ILE A 77 4.73 1.61 -35.31
CA ILE A 77 5.51 1.20 -34.14
C ILE A 77 5.67 2.41 -33.21
N PRO A 78 5.43 2.28 -31.90
CA PRO A 78 5.65 3.37 -30.95
C PRO A 78 7.15 3.67 -30.80
N VAL A 79 7.47 4.96 -30.72
CA VAL A 79 8.83 5.46 -30.45
C VAL A 79 8.89 5.96 -29.02
N LEU A 80 9.86 5.49 -28.27
CA LEU A 80 10.03 5.73 -26.84
C LEU A 80 11.41 6.29 -26.58
N THR A 81 11.53 7.19 -25.61
CA THR A 81 12.83 7.62 -25.15
C THR A 81 13.41 6.63 -24.14
N ARG A 82 14.74 6.64 -24.00
CA ARG A 82 15.45 5.85 -23.00
C ARG A 82 14.93 6.13 -21.59
N SER A 83 14.83 7.39 -21.19
CA SER A 83 14.25 7.79 -19.90
C SER A 83 12.82 7.28 -19.70
N GLY A 84 11.98 7.29 -20.74
CA GLY A 84 10.61 6.79 -20.69
C GLY A 84 10.56 5.27 -20.42
N ILE A 85 11.52 4.53 -20.96
CA ILE A 85 11.66 3.08 -20.72
C ILE A 85 12.18 2.79 -19.32
N GLU A 86 13.19 3.52 -18.86
CA GLU A 86 13.72 3.37 -17.50
C GLU A 86 12.64 3.68 -16.45
N ALA A 87 11.85 4.74 -16.68
CA ALA A 87 10.71 5.06 -15.84
C ALA A 87 9.63 3.97 -15.88
N ALA A 88 9.29 3.45 -17.06
CA ALA A 88 8.33 2.37 -17.22
C ALA A 88 8.80 1.07 -16.56
N ASP A 89 10.09 0.74 -16.65
CA ASP A 89 10.67 -0.44 -16.00
C ASP A 89 10.66 -0.31 -14.48
N ARG A 90 10.98 0.88 -13.96
CA ARG A 90 10.88 1.15 -12.52
C ARG A 90 9.46 0.97 -12.01
N VAL A 91 8.47 1.49 -12.74
CA VAL A 91 7.05 1.33 -12.39
C VAL A 91 6.62 -0.14 -12.52
N PHE A 92 7.07 -0.84 -13.56
CA PHE A 92 6.75 -2.25 -13.77
C PHE A 92 7.35 -3.14 -12.69
N ARG A 93 8.62 -2.96 -12.34
CA ARG A 93 9.28 -3.68 -11.24
C ARG A 93 8.64 -3.38 -9.90
N ALA A 94 8.40 -2.11 -9.57
CA ALA A 94 7.67 -1.75 -8.36
C ALA A 94 6.28 -2.40 -8.33
N SER A 95 5.58 -2.46 -9.47
CA SER A 95 4.28 -3.13 -9.56
C SER A 95 4.37 -4.65 -9.48
N LYS A 96 5.44 -5.27 -9.98
CA LYS A 96 5.69 -6.72 -9.93
C LYS A 96 6.14 -7.14 -8.53
N GLU A 97 6.98 -6.37 -7.87
CA GLU A 97 7.33 -6.53 -6.45
C GLU A 97 6.08 -6.35 -5.59
N THR A 98 5.27 -5.32 -5.85
CA THR A 98 3.97 -5.16 -5.17
C THR A 98 3.05 -6.34 -5.48
N ARG A 99 3.06 -6.87 -6.71
CA ARG A 99 2.23 -7.99 -7.13
C ARG A 99 2.69 -9.31 -6.53
N GLU A 100 3.99 -9.57 -6.44
CA GLU A 100 4.62 -10.74 -5.81
C GLU A 100 4.39 -10.72 -4.29
N VAL A 101 4.52 -9.53 -3.67
CA VAL A 101 4.10 -9.31 -2.28
C VAL A 101 2.60 -9.55 -2.12
N THR A 102 1.75 -9.06 -3.03
CA THR A 102 0.28 -9.31 -2.94
C THR A 102 -0.15 -10.71 -3.36
N SER A 103 0.62 -11.43 -4.19
CA SER A 103 0.32 -12.81 -4.58
C SER A 103 0.75 -13.79 -3.49
N ASN A 104 1.80 -13.46 -2.72
CA ASN A 104 2.11 -14.14 -1.47
C ASN A 104 1.06 -13.84 -0.38
N LEU A 105 0.37 -12.69 -0.42
CA LEU A 105 -0.75 -12.35 0.45
C LEU A 105 -2.11 -12.97 0.02
N ASN A 106 -2.20 -13.56 -1.18
CA ASN A 106 -3.45 -14.19 -1.68
C ASN A 106 -3.59 -15.67 -1.28
N SER A 107 -2.61 -16.24 -0.60
CA SER A 107 -2.90 -17.30 0.35
C SER A 107 -3.18 -16.62 1.68
N PRO A 108 -4.24 -16.98 2.43
CA PRO A 108 -4.27 -16.70 3.85
C PRO A 108 -3.17 -17.58 4.45
N GLU A 109 -1.90 -17.20 4.27
CA GLU A 109 -0.84 -17.72 5.10
C GLU A 109 -1.30 -17.39 6.50
N ILE A 110 -1.66 -18.46 7.22
CA ILE A 110 -1.94 -18.43 8.63
C ILE A 110 -0.73 -17.73 9.22
N VAL A 111 -0.88 -16.44 9.52
CA VAL A 111 0.17 -15.67 10.14
C VAL A 111 0.36 -16.37 11.47
N ASN A 112 1.47 -17.08 11.60
CA ASN A 112 1.89 -17.63 12.87
C ASN A 112 2.22 -16.42 13.75
N VAL A 113 1.22 -16.00 14.50
CA VAL A 113 1.35 -15.02 15.57
C VAL A 113 1.33 -15.84 16.85
N ASP A 114 2.46 -15.86 17.54
CA ASP A 114 2.53 -16.45 18.86
C ASP A 114 1.95 -15.45 19.85
N GLU A 115 0.97 -15.92 20.63
CA GLU A 115 0.24 -15.13 21.61
C GLU A 115 0.58 -15.63 23.01
N ASP A 116 1.11 -14.74 23.84
CA ASP A 116 1.44 -15.05 25.23
C ASP A 116 1.31 -13.81 26.12
N GLN A 117 1.80 -13.93 27.35
CA GLN A 117 1.88 -12.83 28.30
C GLN A 117 3.34 -12.55 28.64
N ASP A 118 3.66 -11.29 28.87
CA ASP A 118 4.96 -10.91 29.43
C ASP A 118 5.01 -11.12 30.97
N ASP A 119 6.16 -10.82 31.57
CA ASP A 119 6.37 -10.97 33.02
C ASP A 119 5.45 -10.07 33.88
N LYS A 120 4.72 -9.15 33.26
CA LYS A 120 3.74 -8.24 33.89
C LYS A 120 2.30 -8.60 33.52
N GLU A 121 2.07 -9.83 33.02
CA GLU A 121 0.75 -10.32 32.57
C GLU A 121 0.16 -9.53 31.39
N ARG A 122 0.97 -8.71 30.69
CA ARG A 122 0.52 -7.95 29.52
C ARG A 122 0.49 -8.84 28.30
N PHE A 123 -0.58 -8.71 27.53
CA PHE A 123 -0.76 -9.47 26.29
C PHE A 123 0.31 -9.11 25.26
N ARG A 124 0.96 -10.13 24.71
CA ARG A 124 2.09 -10.01 23.80
C ARG A 124 1.83 -10.79 22.52
N LEU A 125 2.14 -10.15 21.40
CA LEU A 125 2.01 -10.71 20.06
C LEU A 125 3.39 -10.77 19.41
N THR A 126 3.81 -11.96 18.99
CA THR A 126 5.07 -12.16 18.24
C THR A 126 4.78 -12.64 16.83
N PHE A 127 5.12 -11.81 15.85
CA PHE A 127 4.91 -12.07 14.43
C PHE A 127 6.07 -12.85 13.81
N ALA A 128 5.78 -13.66 12.80
CA ALA A 128 6.79 -14.30 11.97
C ALA A 128 7.65 -13.27 11.21
N GLU A 129 8.90 -13.62 10.89
CA GLU A 129 9.86 -12.70 10.27
C GLU A 129 9.39 -12.16 8.92
N HIS A 130 8.89 -13.05 8.07
CA HIS A 130 8.32 -12.71 6.76
C HIS A 130 7.10 -11.77 6.84
N THR A 131 6.40 -11.74 7.98
CA THR A 131 5.27 -10.82 8.20
C THR A 131 5.75 -9.38 8.43
N ILE A 132 6.94 -9.22 9.01
CA ILE A 132 7.51 -7.92 9.37
C ILE A 132 8.30 -7.28 8.23
N ASP A 133 8.92 -8.08 7.37
CA ASP A 133 9.75 -7.60 6.25
C ASP A 133 8.98 -6.70 5.26
N ALA A 134 7.64 -6.73 5.29
CA ALA A 134 6.77 -5.88 4.48
C ALA A 134 6.38 -4.54 5.13
N ILE A 135 6.64 -4.33 6.43
CA ILE A 135 6.18 -3.17 7.19
C ILE A 135 7.09 -1.96 6.92
N GLY A 136 6.47 -0.82 6.57
CA GLY A 136 7.16 0.45 6.31
C GLY A 136 7.56 0.67 4.85
N VAL A 137 7.52 -0.37 4.02
CA VAL A 137 7.73 -0.26 2.55
C VAL A 137 6.40 -0.16 1.80
N ASN A 138 5.33 -0.75 2.34
CA ASN A 138 4.03 -0.84 1.68
C ASN A 138 2.86 -0.49 2.62
N LYS A 139 2.06 0.53 2.26
CA LYS A 139 0.86 0.94 3.01
C LYS A 139 -0.12 -0.22 3.27
N LYS A 140 -0.27 -1.14 2.29
CA LYS A 140 -1.14 -2.32 2.44
C LYS A 140 -0.61 -3.33 3.45
N ALA A 141 0.71 -3.45 3.58
CA ALA A 141 1.31 -4.35 4.56
C ALA A 141 1.16 -3.79 5.99
N THR A 142 1.28 -2.48 6.16
CA THR A 142 0.98 -1.80 7.42
C THR A 142 -0.50 -1.96 7.80
N GLU A 143 -1.42 -1.74 6.85
CA GLU A 143 -2.86 -1.96 7.07
C GLU A 143 -3.18 -3.41 7.45
N TYR A 144 -2.54 -4.37 6.76
CA TYR A 144 -2.67 -5.79 7.08
C TYR A 144 -2.16 -6.14 8.48
N LEU A 145 -1.00 -5.60 8.88
CA LEU A 145 -0.48 -5.77 10.24
C LEU A 145 -1.46 -5.24 11.28
N HIS A 146 -1.96 -4.02 11.10
CA HIS A 146 -2.94 -3.42 12.00
C HIS A 146 -4.20 -4.28 12.11
N HIS A 147 -4.67 -4.81 10.98
CA HIS A 147 -5.78 -5.75 10.97
C HIS A 147 -5.47 -7.04 11.78
N GLN A 148 -4.27 -7.61 11.64
CA GLN A 148 -3.87 -8.79 12.43
C GLN A 148 -3.77 -8.50 13.94
N ILE A 149 -3.33 -7.30 14.32
CA ILE A 149 -3.32 -6.83 15.72
C ILE A 149 -4.76 -6.70 16.24
N LEU A 150 -5.64 -6.02 15.49
CA LEU A 150 -7.05 -5.84 15.85
C LEU A 150 -7.78 -7.16 16.06
N LEU A 151 -7.60 -8.15 15.18
CA LEU A 151 -8.23 -9.47 15.33
C LEU A 151 -7.82 -10.22 16.60
N ARG A 152 -6.68 -9.84 17.19
CA ARG A 152 -6.13 -10.45 18.41
C ARG A 152 -6.33 -9.59 19.64
N ASP A 153 -6.86 -8.38 19.46
CA ASP A 153 -7.12 -7.48 20.56
C ASP A 153 -8.19 -8.07 21.49
N PRO A 154 -7.96 -8.08 22.81
CA PRO A 154 -8.93 -8.58 23.77
C PRO A 154 -10.32 -7.95 23.65
N ILE A 155 -10.41 -6.63 23.42
CA ILE A 155 -11.67 -5.91 23.28
C ILE A 155 -12.42 -6.39 22.02
N VAL A 156 -11.71 -6.46 20.90
CA VAL A 156 -12.29 -6.92 19.61
C VAL A 156 -12.75 -8.37 19.69
N ARG A 157 -11.97 -9.24 20.34
CA ARG A 157 -12.32 -10.64 20.56
C ARG A 157 -13.54 -10.79 21.46
N GLU A 158 -13.65 -9.97 22.50
CA GLU A 158 -14.83 -9.94 23.36
C GLU A 158 -16.10 -9.58 22.56
N PHE A 159 -16.01 -8.65 21.62
CA PHE A 159 -17.12 -8.34 20.71
C PHE A 159 -17.44 -9.47 19.71
N ALA A 160 -16.43 -10.24 19.31
CA ALA A 160 -16.60 -11.36 18.39
C ALA A 160 -17.19 -12.60 19.09
N ASP A 161 -16.93 -12.77 20.39
CA ASP A 161 -17.47 -13.87 21.18
C ASP A 161 -18.95 -13.65 21.48
N LYS A 162 -19.80 -14.42 20.80
CA LYS A 162 -21.26 -14.38 20.95
C LYS A 162 -21.75 -14.75 22.35
N THR A 163 -20.88 -15.34 23.19
CA THR A 163 -21.20 -15.74 24.56
C THR A 163 -20.77 -14.72 25.60
N SER A 164 -19.97 -13.72 25.24
CA SER A 164 -19.60 -12.65 26.15
C SER A 164 -20.82 -11.79 26.46
N THR A 165 -21.21 -11.78 27.75
CA THR A 165 -22.03 -10.70 28.31
C THR A 165 -21.14 -9.46 28.38
N ILE A 166 -20.94 -8.80 27.25
CA ILE A 166 -20.35 -7.46 27.23
C ILE A 166 -21.15 -6.66 28.24
N ASN A 167 -20.49 -6.23 29.32
CA ASN A 167 -21.11 -5.38 30.31
C ASN A 167 -21.79 -4.26 29.55
N GLY A 168 -23.12 -4.18 29.63
CA GLY A 168 -23.95 -3.33 28.77
C GLY A 168 -23.68 -1.82 28.88
N ARG A 169 -22.64 -1.41 29.61
CA ARG A 169 -22.12 -0.03 29.74
C ARG A 169 -21.74 0.56 28.38
N HIS A 170 -20.84 -0.05 27.63
CA HIS A 170 -20.31 0.52 26.37
C HIS A 170 -21.27 0.39 25.17
N SER A 171 -22.43 -0.24 25.37
CA SER A 171 -23.35 -0.62 24.28
C SER A 171 -24.28 0.51 23.78
N ARG A 172 -24.25 1.68 24.42
CA ARG A 172 -25.26 2.74 24.25
C ARG A 172 -24.84 3.94 23.41
N VAL A 173 -23.60 3.97 22.94
CA VAL A 173 -23.07 5.10 22.18
C VAL A 173 -23.64 5.09 20.75
N LYS A 174 -24.24 6.21 20.34
CA LYS A 174 -24.78 6.38 18.98
C LYS A 174 -23.69 6.89 18.04
N ILE A 175 -23.75 6.45 16.78
CA ILE A 175 -22.85 6.89 15.71
C ILE A 175 -23.63 7.72 14.70
N ASP A 176 -23.21 8.96 14.48
CA ASP A 176 -23.68 9.80 13.38
C ASP A 176 -22.89 9.41 12.11
N GLN A 177 -23.57 9.11 11.00
CA GLN A 177 -22.96 8.43 9.84
C GLN A 177 -22.30 9.35 8.82
N ASP A 178 -22.43 10.69 8.94
CA ASP A 178 -21.94 11.63 7.91
C ASP A 178 -21.37 12.94 8.51
N PRO A 179 -20.06 13.02 8.81
CA PRO A 179 -19.09 11.91 8.81
C PRO A 179 -19.23 11.02 10.05
N PRO A 180 -18.74 9.76 10.01
CA PRO A 180 -18.75 8.82 11.15
C PRO A 180 -18.18 9.42 12.45
N ARG A 181 -19.06 9.72 13.40
CA ARG A 181 -18.72 10.37 14.68
C ARG A 181 -19.50 9.76 15.82
N ILE A 182 -18.92 9.83 17.01
CA ILE A 182 -19.62 9.48 18.24
C ILE A 182 -20.56 10.64 18.60
N ALA A 183 -21.87 10.36 18.59
CA ALA A 183 -22.90 11.36 18.78
C ALA A 183 -22.71 12.11 20.11
N GLY A 184 -22.83 13.43 20.07
CA GLY A 184 -22.62 14.29 21.25
C GLY A 184 -21.16 14.60 21.56
N THR A 185 -20.19 14.09 20.79
CA THR A 185 -18.76 14.35 21.01
C THR A 185 -18.08 14.94 19.77
N ARG A 186 -16.87 15.47 19.94
CA ARG A 186 -16.00 15.90 18.83
C ARG A 186 -15.25 14.74 18.14
N TRP A 187 -15.39 13.51 18.65
CA TRP A 187 -14.53 12.38 18.31
C TRP A 187 -15.04 11.68 17.04
N LYS A 188 -14.15 11.54 16.05
CA LYS A 188 -14.42 10.73 14.85
C LYS A 188 -13.98 9.30 15.11
N LEU A 189 -14.72 8.34 14.55
CA LEU A 189 -14.40 6.92 14.75
C LEU A 189 -13.00 6.55 14.22
N ASP A 190 -12.65 7.03 13.03
CA ASP A 190 -11.35 6.72 12.41
C ASP A 190 -10.17 7.32 13.19
N ASP A 191 -10.35 8.53 13.74
CA ASP A 191 -9.33 9.20 14.54
C ASP A 191 -9.10 8.39 15.84
N VAL A 192 -10.18 8.01 16.54
CA VAL A 192 -10.13 7.21 17.77
C VAL A 192 -9.51 5.83 17.54
N LEU A 193 -9.86 5.16 16.43
CA LEU A 193 -9.29 3.85 16.10
C LEU A 193 -7.79 3.95 15.82
N SER A 194 -7.37 5.00 15.10
CA SER A 194 -5.97 5.23 14.77
C SER A 194 -5.15 5.53 16.03
N ASP A 195 -5.67 6.38 16.91
CA ASP A 195 -5.03 6.74 18.18
C ASP A 195 -4.94 5.53 19.12
N TYR A 196 -6.04 4.77 19.27
CA TYR A 196 -6.02 3.54 20.06
C TYR A 196 -4.96 2.57 19.57
N LEU A 197 -4.88 2.29 18.26
CA LEU A 197 -3.89 1.34 17.75
C LEU A 197 -2.45 1.81 17.93
N ALA A 198 -2.21 3.12 17.82
CA ALA A 198 -0.89 3.70 18.00
C ALA A 198 -0.42 3.65 19.45
N GLU A 199 -1.33 3.77 20.42
CA GLU A 199 -1.01 3.85 21.85
C GLU A 199 -1.16 2.49 22.56
N ALA A 200 -2.13 1.68 22.15
CA ALA A 200 -2.46 0.43 22.81
C ALA A 200 -1.38 -0.62 22.66
N TYR A 201 -0.62 -0.61 21.56
CA TYR A 201 0.44 -1.58 21.29
C TYR A 201 1.77 -0.88 21.05
N SER A 202 2.79 -1.27 21.80
CA SER A 202 4.16 -0.82 21.54
C SER A 202 5.03 -1.96 21.04
N PHE A 203 5.80 -1.70 19.99
CA PHE A 203 6.80 -2.64 19.50
C PHE A 203 8.04 -2.59 20.39
N VAL A 204 8.32 -3.69 21.10
CA VAL A 204 9.55 -3.82 21.90
C VAL A 204 10.74 -4.28 21.05
N ASN A 205 10.46 -4.89 19.91
CA ASN A 205 11.43 -5.20 18.86
C ASN A 205 10.69 -5.26 17.51
N ARG A 206 11.41 -5.57 16.43
CA ARG A 206 10.84 -5.63 15.07
C ARG A 206 9.63 -6.55 14.94
N ARG A 207 9.55 -7.63 15.72
CA ARG A 207 8.59 -8.73 15.58
C ARG A 207 7.59 -8.84 16.72
N THR A 208 7.82 -8.15 17.83
CA THR A 208 7.04 -8.34 19.05
C THR A 208 6.42 -7.01 19.46
N CYS A 209 5.11 -6.98 19.63
CA CYS A 209 4.41 -5.88 20.28
C CYS A 209 3.74 -6.33 21.59
N ILE A 210 3.67 -5.41 22.53
CA ILE A 210 3.05 -5.61 23.85
C ILE A 210 1.89 -4.63 23.97
N ARG A 211 0.75 -5.14 24.46
CA ARG A 211 -0.41 -4.32 24.77
C ARG A 211 -0.18 -3.55 26.07
N ASN A 212 -0.16 -2.23 26.00
CA ASN A 212 -0.02 -1.35 27.17
C ASN A 212 -1.32 -0.65 27.56
N TRP A 213 -2.37 -0.75 26.74
CA TRP A 213 -3.61 -0.04 27.01
C TRP A 213 -4.25 -0.49 28.33
N ASN A 214 -4.53 0.50 29.18
CA ASN A 214 -5.28 0.37 30.42
C ASN A 214 -6.47 1.33 30.37
N GLU A 215 -7.67 0.83 30.67
CA GLU A 215 -8.91 1.61 30.59
C GLU A 215 -8.92 2.78 31.57
N ASP A 216 -8.50 2.55 32.82
CA ASP A 216 -8.48 3.57 33.87
C ASP A 216 -7.47 4.67 33.55
N GLU A 217 -6.25 4.29 33.16
CA GLU A 217 -5.19 5.24 32.76
C GLU A 217 -5.63 6.07 31.55
N PHE A 218 -6.26 5.44 30.55
CA PHE A 218 -6.76 6.16 29.37
C PHE A 218 -7.89 7.14 29.73
N ASN A 219 -8.80 6.73 30.62
CA ASN A 219 -9.86 7.61 31.09
C ASN A 219 -9.32 8.76 31.93
N ASP A 220 -8.27 8.55 32.72
CA ASP A 220 -7.60 9.59 33.50
C ASP A 220 -6.85 10.59 32.60
N ASP A 221 -6.14 10.10 31.58
CA ASP A 221 -5.34 10.92 30.66
C ASP A 221 -6.20 11.79 29.73
N TYR A 222 -7.33 11.24 29.26
CA TYR A 222 -8.21 11.89 28.28
C TYR A 222 -9.53 12.40 28.89
N GLY A 223 -9.77 12.12 30.16
CA GLY A 223 -10.94 12.57 30.90
C GLY A 223 -10.92 14.06 31.15
N THR A 224 -12.10 14.64 31.37
CA THR A 224 -12.22 16.04 31.82
C THR A 224 -12.54 16.07 33.30
N SER A 225 -11.97 17.03 34.03
CA SER A 225 -12.17 17.23 35.48
C SER A 225 -13.59 17.67 35.88
N TYR A 226 -14.55 17.61 34.96
CA TYR A 226 -15.95 17.90 35.26
C TYR A 226 -16.62 16.56 35.58
N ASP A 227 -17.03 16.39 36.84
CA ASP A 227 -17.73 15.22 37.41
C ASP A 227 -19.14 14.97 36.81
N GLU A 228 -19.38 15.38 35.58
CA GLU A 228 -20.64 15.17 34.87
C GLU A 228 -20.33 14.80 33.43
N ASP A 229 -20.22 13.51 33.13
CA ASP A 229 -20.60 13.00 31.81
C ASP A 229 -20.84 11.48 31.88
N ASP A 230 -21.99 11.05 31.38
CA ASP A 230 -22.38 9.65 31.14
C ASP A 230 -21.46 8.92 30.13
N PHE A 231 -20.33 9.53 29.75
CA PHE A 231 -19.44 9.11 28.66
C PHE A 231 -17.97 9.22 29.07
N GLN A 232 -17.27 8.09 29.08
CA GLN A 232 -15.84 8.01 29.34
C GLN A 232 -15.05 7.94 28.02
N PRO A 233 -13.83 8.50 27.93
CA PRO A 233 -12.92 8.32 26.80
C PRO A 233 -12.84 6.89 26.25
N ALA A 234 -12.78 5.89 27.14
CA ALA A 234 -12.77 4.49 26.76
C ALA A 234 -14.05 4.04 26.03
N ASP A 235 -15.22 4.61 26.35
CA ASP A 235 -16.47 4.31 25.63
C ASP A 235 -16.34 4.61 24.13
N ALA A 236 -15.56 5.62 23.77
CA ALA A 236 -15.26 5.92 22.38
C ALA A 236 -14.45 4.82 21.71
N VAL A 237 -13.44 4.30 22.40
CA VAL A 237 -12.57 3.21 21.94
C VAL A 237 -13.40 1.94 21.73
N PHE A 238 -14.21 1.56 22.73
CA PHE A 238 -15.13 0.43 22.60
C PHE A 238 -16.10 0.61 21.44
N THR A 239 -16.59 1.83 21.21
CA THR A 239 -17.49 2.14 20.09
C THR A 239 -16.79 2.02 18.74
N ALA A 240 -15.54 2.50 18.63
CA ALA A 240 -14.73 2.46 17.42
C ALA A 240 -14.27 1.03 17.05
N LEU A 241 -13.99 0.20 18.06
CA LEU A 241 -13.56 -1.19 17.88
C LEU A 241 -14.73 -2.16 17.69
N LYS A 242 -15.96 -1.73 18.00
CA LYS A 242 -17.14 -2.55 17.81
C LYS A 242 -17.32 -2.85 16.32
N PRO A 243 -17.48 -4.12 15.91
CA PRO A 243 -17.79 -4.45 14.53
C PRO A 243 -19.11 -3.76 14.16
N SER A 244 -19.07 -2.91 13.13
CA SER A 244 -20.25 -2.33 12.51
C SER A 244 -21.18 -3.48 12.11
N ARG A 245 -22.21 -3.75 12.91
CA ARG A 245 -23.33 -4.56 12.43
C ARG A 245 -23.97 -3.74 11.34
N ASN A 246 -23.63 -4.07 10.09
CA ASN A 246 -24.27 -3.52 8.90
C ASN A 246 -25.79 -3.47 9.14
N PHE A 247 -26.33 -2.25 9.18
CA PHE A 247 -27.72 -1.98 8.87
C PHE A 247 -27.83 -1.80 7.36
#